data_AF-A0A943U0E6-F1
#
_entry.id   AF-A0A943U0E6-F1
#
_cell.length_a   1.000
_cell.length_b   1.000
_cell.length_c   1.000
_cell.angle_alpha   90.00
_cell.angle_beta   90.00
_cell.angle_gamma   90.00
#
_symmetry.space_group_name_H-M   'P 1'
#
loop_
_entity.id
_entity.type
_entity.pdbx_description
1 polymer ?
#
loop_
_entity_poly.entity_id
_entity_poly.type
_entity_poly.pdbx_seq_one_letter_code
_entity_poly.pdbx_strand_id
1 'polypeptide(L)' 'MDIEKITGELERSGKADKLRELADSEDCRALGAMLDAATVAKAVASGDSSAIGGILRQVLSTEEGKRVAQKINEAMK' A
#
# COMPACT_ATOMS: atom_id res chain seq x y z
N MET A 1 -12.16 2.54 12.32
CA MET A 1 -12.14 1.71 11.11
C MET A 1 -11.85 0.30 11.57
N ASP A 2 -12.75 -0.64 11.32
CA ASP A 2 -12.58 -2.03 11.78
C ASP A 2 -11.74 -2.80 10.75
N ILE A 3 -10.43 -2.91 11.02
CA ILE A 3 -9.49 -3.58 10.12
C ILE A 3 -9.81 -5.06 9.98
N GLU A 4 -10.35 -5.71 11.01
CA GLU A 4 -10.75 -7.12 10.94
C GLU A 4 -11.92 -7.31 9.99
N LYS A 5 -12.90 -6.40 10.03
CA LYS A 5 -14.02 -6.41 9.08
C LYS A 5 -13.55 -6.24 7.64
N ILE A 6 -12.66 -5.27 7.39
CA ILE A 6 -12.08 -5.03 6.06
C ILE A 6 -11.31 -6.26 5.58
N THR A 7 -10.50 -6.86 6.45
CA THR A 7 -9.71 -8.05 6.13
C THR A 7 -10.63 -9.21 5.76
N GLY A 8 -11.68 -9.47 6.53
CA GLY A 8 -12.66 -10.53 6.23
C GLY A 8 -13.41 -10.30 4.91
N GLU A 9 -13.73 -9.06 4.54
CA GLU A 9 -14.34 -8.73 3.25
C GLU A 9 -13.38 -8.94 2.07
N LEU A 10 -12.10 -8.60 2.24
CA LEU A 10 -11.05 -8.83 1.25
C LEU A 10 -10.78 -10.33 1.03
N GLU A 11 -10.77 -11.12 2.11
CA GLU A 11 -10.60 -12.57 2.02
C GLU A 11 -11.79 -13.23 1.31
N ARG A 12 -13.03 -12.90 1.70
CA ARG A 12 -14.24 -13.45 1.06
C ARG A 12 -14.37 -13.11 -0.42
N SER A 13 -13.83 -11.97 -0.84
CA SER A 13 -13.86 -11.53 -2.24
C SER A 13 -12.68 -12.03 -3.08
N GLY A 14 -11.72 -12.76 -2.48
CA GLY A 14 -10.48 -13.18 -3.13
C GLY A 14 -9.53 -12.01 -3.46
N LYS A 15 -9.86 -10.79 -3.03
CA LYS A 15 -9.04 -9.58 -3.24
C LYS A 15 -7.80 -9.59 -2.34
N ALA A 16 -7.87 -10.25 -1.19
CA ALA A 16 -6.73 -10.44 -0.29
C ALA A 16 -5.54 -11.13 -1.00
N ASP A 17 -5.79 -12.17 -1.78
CA ASP A 17 -4.71 -12.90 -2.46
C ASP A 17 -4.07 -12.08 -3.58
N LYS A 18 -4.88 -11.33 -4.35
CA LYS A 18 -4.37 -10.38 -5.35
C LYS A 18 -3.50 -9.30 -4.72
N LEU A 19 -3.88 -8.80 -3.54
CA LEU A 19 -3.09 -7.81 -2.81
C LEU A 19 -1.79 -8.40 -2.25
N ARG A 20 -1.80 -9.67 -1.80
CA ARG A 20 -0.59 -10.39 -1.39
C ARG A 20 0.38 -10.58 -2.55
N GLU A 21 -0.10 -11.06 -3.70
CA GLU A 21 0.70 -11.19 -4.92
C GLU A 21 1.31 -9.86 -5.37
N LEU A 22 0.51 -8.78 -5.27
CA LEU A 22 0.99 -7.44 -5.57
C LEU A 22 2.09 -6.98 -4.60
N ALA A 23 1.96 -7.27 -3.31
CA ALA A 23 2.97 -6.93 -2.31
C ALA A 23 4.33 -7.59 -2.60
N ASP A 24 4.31 -8.78 -3.20
CA ASP A 24 5.52 -9.52 -3.61
C ASP A 24 6.09 -9.08 -4.98
N SER A 25 5.42 -8.16 -5.69
CA SER A 25 5.84 -7.70 -7.01
C SER A 25 7.16 -6.91 -7.00
N GLU A 26 7.85 -6.91 -8.13
CA GLU A 26 9.08 -6.14 -8.31
C GLU A 26 8.88 -4.64 -8.03
N ASP A 27 7.77 -4.07 -8.48
CA ASP A 27 7.43 -2.66 -8.22
C ASP A 27 7.30 -2.39 -6.70
N CYS A 28 6.62 -3.27 -5.95
CA CYS A 28 6.49 -3.12 -4.49
C CYS A 28 7.83 -3.27 -3.76
N ARG A 29 8.71 -4.18 -4.21
CA ARG A 29 10.07 -4.33 -3.65
C ARG A 29 10.93 -3.10 -3.93
N ALA A 30 10.86 -2.56 -5.14
CA ALA A 30 11.56 -1.33 -5.51
C ALA A 30 11.10 -0.16 -4.64
N LEU A 31 9.79 0.01 -4.46
CA LEU A 31 9.22 1.02 -3.56
C LEU A 31 9.69 0.82 -2.11
N GLY A 32 9.71 -0.42 -1.62
CA GLY A 32 10.20 -0.75 -0.28
C GLY A 32 11.67 -0.36 -0.07
N ALA A 33 12.51 -0.48 -1.10
CA ALA A 33 13.92 -0.06 -1.04
C ALA A 33 14.11 1.47 -1.08
N MET A 34 13.11 2.21 -1.60
CA MET A 34 13.15 3.68 -1.69
C MET A 34 12.60 4.38 -0.44
N LEU A 35 11.82 3.66 0.38
CA LEU A 35 11.16 4.21 1.55
C LEU A 35 11.99 3.96 2.81
N ASP A 36 12.08 4.98 3.67
CA ASP A 36 12.59 4.78 5.02
C ASP A 36 11.52 4.11 5.89
N ALA A 37 11.74 2.82 6.19
CA ALA A 37 10.81 2.02 6.99
C ALA A 37 10.51 2.63 8.37
N ALA A 38 11.49 3.29 9.00
CA ALA A 38 11.30 3.92 10.30
C ALA A 38 10.36 5.13 10.21
N THR A 39 10.53 5.97 9.19
CA THR A 39 9.64 7.11 8.92
C THR A 39 8.21 6.64 8.60
N VAL A 40 8.07 5.60 7.78
CA VAL A 40 6.74 5.03 7.45
C VAL A 40 6.05 4.50 8.71
N ALA A 41 6.75 3.66 9.48
CA ALA A 41 6.19 3.07 10.70
C ALA A 41 5.78 4.15 11.72
N LYS A 42 6.61 5.18 11.89
CA LYS A 42 6.31 6.31 12.79
C LYS A 42 5.06 7.06 12.35
N ALA A 43 4.95 7.41 11.08
CA ALA A 43 3.81 8.15 10.54
C ALA A 43 2.49 7.38 10.72
N VAL A 44 2.51 6.07 10.48
CA VAL A 44 1.35 5.18 10.67
C VAL A 44 1.00 5.05 12.15
N ALA A 45 1.97 4.77 13.02
CA ALA A 45 1.74 4.58 14.46
C ALA A 45 1.22 5.84 15.14
N SER A 46 1.65 7.02 14.71
CA SER A 46 1.17 8.29 15.25
C SER A 46 -0.17 8.76 14.65
N GLY A 47 -0.65 8.11 13.59
CA GLY A 47 -1.82 8.57 12.84
C GLY A 47 -1.61 9.95 12.19
N ASP A 48 -0.36 10.32 11.87
CA ASP A 48 -0.05 11.61 11.26
C ASP A 48 -0.45 11.60 9.78
N SER A 49 -1.68 12.03 9.52
CA SER A 49 -2.26 12.10 8.17
C SER A 49 -1.43 12.96 7.21
N SER A 50 -0.71 13.98 7.70
CA SER A 50 0.14 14.83 6.87
C SER A 50 1.38 14.07 6.42
N ALA A 51 2.06 13.41 7.36
CA ALA A 51 3.23 12.58 7.06
C ALA A 51 2.87 11.40 6.15
N ILE A 52 1.75 10.70 6.44
CA ILE A 52 1.22 9.63 5.60
C ILE A 52 0.94 10.15 4.18
N GLY A 53 0.28 11.30 4.05
CA GLY A 53 0.00 11.93 2.76
C GLY A 53 1.28 12.29 1.98
N GLY A 54 2.31 12.77 2.67
CA GLY A 54 3.63 13.05 2.07
C GLY A 54 4.29 11.78 1.51
N ILE A 55 4.29 10.68 2.28
CA ILE A 55 4.82 9.38 1.85
C ILE A 55 4.07 8.87 0.61
N LEU A 56 2.73 8.92 0.62
CA LEU A 56 1.92 8.50 -0.52
C LEU A 56 2.22 9.33 -1.77
N ARG A 57 2.41 10.64 -1.64
CA ARG A 57 2.82 11.51 -2.76
C ARG A 57 4.20 11.15 -3.30
N GLN A 58 5.15 10.83 -2.42
CA GLN A 58 6.48 10.36 -2.83
C GLN A 58 6.40 9.03 -3.58
N VAL A 59 5.57 8.08 -3.12
CA VAL A 59 5.35 6.83 -3.83
C VAL A 59 4.76 7.10 -5.22
N LEU A 60 3.69 7.89 -5.30
CA LEU A 60 2.98 8.19 -6.55
C LEU A 60 3.75 9.08 -7.54
N SER A 61 4.87 9.69 -7.14
CA SER A 61 5.75 10.42 -8.05
C SER A 61 6.67 9.50 -8.87
N THR A 62 6.79 8.23 -8.47
CA THR A 62 7.60 7.20 -9.16
C THR A 62 6.76 6.43 -10.19
N GLU A 63 7.42 5.83 -11.17
CA GLU A 63 6.73 5.00 -12.17
C GLU A 63 6.24 3.69 -11.56
N GLU A 64 7.02 3.10 -10.64
CA GLU A 64 6.68 1.92 -9.85
C GLU A 64 5.41 2.17 -9.02
N GLY A 65 5.35 3.31 -8.33
CA GLY A 65 4.21 3.70 -7.50
C GLY A 65 2.93 3.91 -8.31
N LYS A 66 3.03 4.51 -9.50
CA LYS A 66 1.89 4.63 -10.42
C LYS A 66 1.39 3.25 -10.89
N ARG A 67 2.31 2.35 -11.26
CA ARG A 67 1.96 0.97 -11.66
C ARG A 67 1.30 0.20 -10.52
N VAL A 68 1.82 0.29 -9.30
CA VAL A 68 1.23 -0.34 -8.11
C VAL A 68 -0.17 0.23 -7.85
N ALA A 69 -0.34 1.56 -7.88
CA ALA A 69 -1.64 2.19 -7.67
C ALA A 69 -2.68 1.72 -8.71
N GLN A 70 -2.28 1.58 -9.97
CA GLN A 70 -3.14 1.04 -11.01
C GLN A 70 -3.53 -0.43 -10.74
N LYS A 71 -2.55 -1.28 -10.39
CA LYS A 71 -2.80 -2.70 -10.07
C LYS A 71 -3.72 -2.85 -8.85
N ILE A 72 -3.57 -2.02 -7.82
CA ILE A 72 -4.50 -1.97 -6.67
C ILE A 72 -5.91 -1.64 -7.17
N ASN A 73 -6.05 -0.58 -7.97
CA ASN A 73 -7.36 -0.19 -8.49
C ASN A 73 -8.02 -1.30 -9.33
N GLU A 74 -7.24 -2.05 -10.11
CA GLU A 74 -7.73 -3.21 -10.86
C GLU A 74 -8.11 -4.39 -9.96
N ALA A 75 -7.34 -4.67 -8.91
CA ALA A 75 -7.64 -5.72 -7.93
C ALA A 75 -8.88 -5.41 -7.09
N MET A 76 -9.17 -4.12 -6.86
CA MET A 76 -10.27 -3.65 -6.02
C MET A 76 -11.61 -3.53 -6.74
N LYS A 77 -11.64 -3.51 -8.09
CA LYS A 77 -12.86 -3.68 -8.88
C LYS A 77 -13.46 -5.06 -8.57
#